data_AF-A0A2E8YGQ4-F1
#
_entry.id   AF-A0A2E8YGQ4-F1
#
_cell.length_a   1.000
_cell.length_b   1.000
_cell.length_c   1.000
_cell.angle_alpha   90.00
_cell.angle_beta   90.00
_cell.angle_gamma   90.00
#
_symmetry.space_group_name_H-M   'P 1'
#
loop_
_entity.id
_entity.type
_entity.pdbx_description
1 polymer ?
#
loop_
_entity_poly.entity_id
_entity_poly.type
_entity_poly.pdbx_seq_one_letter_code
_entity_poly.pdbx_strand_id
1 'polypeptide(L)'
;MTDKPFLFFDPVDPRLPPMEYVLNISIADTHRLCAFSDFSESPVFNDVVDGHPAVVMSKQGTLSALDDSDIASSRLMPSATAFIRTVEGTVLSFFDSSGKVVNEQTGSTWNLLGRATSGAYVGTQLDTVPSGVHFAFAWLAFNPDSEIYGR
;
A
#
# COMPACT_ATOMS: atom_id res chain seq x y z
N MET A 1 -10.25 -24.08 -4.43
CA MET A 1 -11.57 -23.86 -3.81
C MET A 1 -11.93 -22.41 -4.07
N THR A 2 -13.03 -22.20 -4.77
CA THR A 2 -13.43 -20.91 -5.36
C THR A 2 -14.32 -20.18 -4.39
N ASP A 3 -13.75 -19.22 -3.66
CA ASP A 3 -14.48 -18.34 -2.74
C ASP A 3 -15.18 -17.26 -3.58
N LYS A 4 -16.39 -17.55 -4.09
CA LYS A 4 -17.24 -16.59 -4.79
C LYS A 4 -18.13 -15.87 -3.76
N PRO A 5 -18.02 -14.54 -3.60
CA PRO A 5 -18.97 -13.78 -2.80
C PRO A 5 -20.40 -14.00 -3.31
N PHE A 6 -21.33 -14.29 -2.40
CA PHE A 6 -22.69 -14.80 -2.68
C PHE A 6 -23.64 -13.81 -3.41
N LEU A 7 -23.21 -12.59 -3.75
CA LEU A 7 -24.07 -11.56 -4.35
C LEU A 7 -23.35 -10.74 -5.44
N PHE A 8 -22.55 -11.39 -6.30
CA PHE A 8 -21.84 -10.68 -7.38
C PHE A 8 -22.50 -10.90 -8.74
N PHE A 9 -22.94 -9.80 -9.36
CA PHE A 9 -23.26 -9.75 -10.79
C PHE A 9 -21.97 -9.47 -11.57
N ASP A 10 -21.75 -10.29 -12.59
CA ASP A 10 -20.65 -10.21 -13.56
C ASP A 10 -20.49 -8.80 -14.17
N PRO A 11 -19.27 -8.38 -14.59
CA PRO A 11 -18.01 -9.12 -14.54
C PRO A 11 -17.06 -8.73 -13.40
N VAL A 12 -16.49 -9.76 -12.77
CA VAL A 12 -15.29 -9.62 -11.94
C VAL A 12 -14.13 -9.27 -12.86
N ASP A 13 -13.38 -8.22 -12.52
CA ASP A 13 -12.19 -7.83 -13.26
C ASP A 13 -11.13 -8.96 -13.23
N PRO A 14 -10.70 -9.50 -14.39
CA PRO A 14 -9.81 -10.65 -14.44
C PRO A 14 -8.35 -10.31 -14.11
N ARG A 15 -7.99 -9.02 -13.99
CA ARG A 15 -6.60 -8.59 -13.79
C ARG A 15 -6.09 -8.91 -12.39
N LEU A 16 -6.98 -9.10 -11.40
CA LEU A 16 -6.63 -9.46 -10.03
C LEU A 16 -7.58 -10.53 -9.47
N PRO A 17 -7.11 -11.42 -8.57
CA PRO A 17 -8.01 -12.30 -7.84
C PRO A 17 -9.04 -11.46 -7.07
N PRO A 18 -10.35 -11.75 -7.15
CA PRO A 18 -11.37 -10.88 -6.55
C PRO A 18 -11.15 -10.61 -5.06
N MET A 19 -10.80 -11.64 -4.30
CA MET A 19 -10.56 -11.57 -2.84
C MET A 19 -9.13 -11.14 -2.47
N GLU A 20 -8.33 -10.68 -3.43
CA GLU A 20 -7.00 -10.11 -3.14
C GLU A 20 -7.15 -8.78 -2.40
N TYR A 21 -6.34 -8.58 -1.35
CA TYR A 21 -6.21 -7.27 -0.75
C TYR A 21 -5.38 -6.37 -1.67
N VAL A 22 -5.89 -5.18 -1.93
CA VAL A 22 -5.21 -4.13 -2.70
C VAL A 22 -5.16 -2.86 -1.88
N LEU A 23 -4.06 -2.12 -1.99
CA LEU A 23 -4.01 -0.71 -1.64
C LEU A 23 -4.41 0.10 -2.87
N ASN A 24 -5.39 1.00 -2.76
CA ASN A 24 -5.58 2.04 -3.75
C ASN A 24 -4.71 3.26 -3.41
N ILE A 25 -4.22 3.95 -4.44
CA ILE A 25 -3.55 5.25 -4.36
C ILE A 25 -4.29 6.16 -5.34
N SER A 26 -4.82 7.28 -4.86
CA SER A 26 -5.57 8.22 -5.69
C SER A 26 -4.86 9.55 -5.78
N ILE A 27 -4.43 9.94 -6.98
CA ILE A 27 -3.84 11.24 -7.28
C ILE A 27 -4.57 11.81 -8.49
N ALA A 28 -5.15 13.01 -8.33
CA ALA A 28 -6.09 13.58 -9.28
C ALA A 28 -7.18 12.56 -9.65
N ASP A 29 -7.37 12.29 -10.95
CA ASP A 29 -8.35 11.32 -11.46
C ASP A 29 -7.75 9.92 -11.70
N THR A 30 -6.49 9.70 -11.32
CA THR A 30 -5.80 8.41 -11.50
C THR A 30 -5.88 7.58 -10.22
N HIS A 31 -6.31 6.32 -10.37
CA HIS A 31 -6.30 5.32 -9.32
C HIS A 31 -5.27 4.23 -9.65
N ARG A 32 -4.24 4.09 -8.82
CA ARG A 32 -3.30 2.98 -8.87
C ARG A 32 -3.70 1.94 -7.83
N LEU A 33 -3.80 0.68 -8.22
CA LEU A 33 -3.97 -0.47 -7.35
C LEU A 33 -2.65 -1.23 -7.17
N CYS A 34 -2.34 -1.53 -5.93
CA CYS A 34 -1.15 -2.27 -5.54
C CYS A 34 -1.61 -3.52 -4.77
N ALA A 35 -1.49 -4.71 -5.39
CA ALA A 35 -1.85 -5.96 -4.73
C ALA A 35 -0.82 -6.32 -3.67
N PHE A 36 -1.25 -6.72 -2.47
CA PHE A 36 -0.31 -7.02 -1.38
C PHE A 36 0.58 -8.23 -1.69
N SER A 37 0.11 -9.16 -2.53
CA SER A 37 0.92 -10.27 -3.04
C SER A 37 2.12 -9.84 -3.91
N ASP A 38 2.06 -8.67 -4.56
CA ASP A 38 3.16 -8.16 -5.38
C ASP A 38 4.34 -7.64 -4.51
N PHE A 39 4.13 -7.45 -3.20
CA PHE A 39 5.10 -6.83 -2.28
C PHE A 39 5.33 -7.66 -1.01
N SER A 40 5.11 -8.98 -1.07
CA SER A 40 5.26 -9.86 0.10
C SER A 40 6.65 -9.82 0.73
N GLU A 41 7.68 -9.56 -0.09
CA GLU A 41 9.10 -9.55 0.31
C GLU A 41 9.60 -8.19 0.80
N SER A 42 8.96 -7.07 0.41
CA SER A 42 9.40 -5.72 0.77
C SER A 42 8.22 -4.85 1.22
N PRO A 43 8.20 -4.38 2.47
CA PRO A 43 7.12 -3.53 2.98
C PRO A 43 7.14 -2.11 2.39
N VAL A 44 8.17 -1.76 1.62
CA VAL A 44 8.37 -0.42 1.05
C VAL A 44 8.54 -0.54 -0.46
N PHE A 45 7.77 0.22 -1.23
CA PHE A 45 7.99 0.34 -2.67
C PHE A 45 7.73 1.76 -3.17
N ASN A 46 8.49 2.14 -4.20
CA ASN A 46 8.39 3.45 -4.84
C ASN A 46 7.64 3.31 -6.16
N ASP A 47 6.79 4.28 -6.48
CA ASP A 47 6.04 4.35 -7.73
C ASP A 47 5.98 5.79 -8.25
N VAL A 48 5.42 5.96 -9.44
CA VAL A 48 5.00 7.24 -10.02
C VAL A 48 3.54 7.10 -10.45
N VAL A 49 2.66 7.89 -9.86
CA VAL A 49 1.22 7.89 -10.16
C VAL A 49 0.84 9.27 -10.67
N ASP A 50 0.29 9.35 -11.88
CA ASP A 50 -0.04 10.62 -12.55
C ASP A 50 1.14 11.62 -12.53
N GLY A 51 2.36 11.13 -12.82
CA GLY A 51 3.58 11.93 -12.78
C GLY A 51 4.09 12.32 -11.37
N HIS A 52 3.37 11.99 -10.31
CA HIS A 52 3.75 12.29 -8.93
C HIS A 52 4.56 11.14 -8.33
N PRO A 53 5.80 11.38 -7.87
CA PRO A 53 6.59 10.37 -7.16
C PRO A 53 5.92 10.00 -5.84
N ALA A 54 5.53 8.73 -5.71
CA ALA A 54 4.87 8.19 -4.52
C ALA A 54 5.68 7.05 -3.91
N VAL A 55 5.55 6.86 -2.60
CA VAL A 55 6.05 5.69 -1.87
C VAL A 55 4.92 5.09 -1.07
N VAL A 56 4.84 3.76 -1.08
CA VAL A 56 3.97 3.02 -0.17
C VAL A 56 4.81 2.41 0.93
N MET A 57 4.35 2.61 2.16
CA MET A 57 4.90 1.98 3.35
C MET A 57 3.82 1.09 3.94
N SER A 58 4.13 -0.19 4.08
CA SER A 58 3.19 -1.21 4.54
C SER A 58 3.71 -1.96 5.75
N LYS A 59 2.79 -2.58 6.47
CA LYS A 59 3.06 -3.54 7.53
C LYS A 59 2.11 -4.71 7.36
N GLN A 60 2.67 -5.91 7.25
CA GLN A 60 1.86 -7.12 7.36
C GLN A 60 1.22 -7.13 8.77
N GLY A 61 -0.08 -7.41 8.83
CA GLY A 61 -0.87 -7.28 10.06
C GLY A 61 -0.19 -7.94 11.27
N THR A 62 -0.34 -7.37 12.46
CA THR A 62 0.06 -8.01 13.72
C THR A 62 -1.15 -8.77 14.26
N LEU A 63 -0.94 -9.98 14.82
CA LEU A 63 -1.98 -10.79 15.45
C LEU A 63 -2.85 -9.90 16.36
N SER A 64 -4.15 -9.80 16.04
CA SER A 64 -5.08 -9.10 16.91
C SER A 64 -5.25 -9.95 18.18
N ALA A 65 -4.63 -9.53 19.28
CA ALA A 65 -4.72 -10.19 20.59
C ALA A 65 -6.03 -9.81 21.31
N LEU A 66 -7.15 -9.82 20.60
CA LEU A 66 -8.49 -9.60 21.09
C LEU A 66 -9.42 -10.46 20.24
N ASP A 67 -9.55 -11.72 20.64
CA ASP A 67 -10.76 -12.56 20.59
C ASP A 67 -10.33 -14.03 20.68
N ASP A 68 -10.21 -14.49 21.92
CA ASP A 68 -10.25 -15.92 22.26
C ASP A 68 -11.64 -16.44 21.86
N SER A 69 -11.81 -16.98 20.65
CA SER A 69 -12.75 -18.12 20.39
C SER A 69 -12.90 -18.63 18.94
N ASP A 70 -12.15 -18.21 17.90
CA ASP A 70 -12.27 -18.90 16.58
C ASP A 70 -11.00 -18.82 15.68
N ILE A 71 -9.99 -19.62 16.03
CA ILE A 71 -8.65 -19.59 15.42
C ILE A 71 -8.56 -20.49 14.17
N ALA A 72 -9.29 -20.15 13.11
CA ALA A 72 -9.03 -20.71 11.78
C ALA A 72 -9.18 -19.70 10.61
N SER A 73 -9.63 -18.47 10.85
CA SER A 73 -9.88 -17.53 9.74
C SER A 73 -9.58 -16.05 10.03
N SER A 74 -8.90 -15.71 11.12
CA SER A 74 -8.36 -14.37 11.35
C SER A 74 -7.19 -14.09 10.40
N ARG A 75 -7.45 -14.00 9.09
CA ARG A 75 -6.48 -13.56 8.08
C ARG A 75 -6.04 -12.16 8.46
N LEU A 76 -4.78 -12.03 8.83
CA LEU A 76 -4.09 -10.78 9.16
C LEU A 76 -4.47 -9.73 8.12
N MET A 77 -5.18 -8.67 8.53
CA MET A 77 -5.49 -7.57 7.63
C MET A 77 -4.21 -6.78 7.38
N PRO A 78 -3.77 -6.62 6.12
CA PRO A 78 -2.61 -5.81 5.83
C PRO A 78 -2.93 -4.33 6.06
N SER A 79 -1.90 -3.56 6.38
CA SER A 79 -2.00 -2.11 6.52
C SER A 79 -0.95 -1.45 5.63
N ALA A 80 -1.33 -0.37 4.95
CA ALA A 80 -0.41 0.41 4.14
C ALA A 80 -0.87 1.86 4.01
N THR A 81 0.07 2.75 3.75
CA THR A 81 -0.19 4.17 3.49
C THR A 81 0.71 4.64 2.37
N ALA A 82 0.16 5.45 1.47
CA ALA A 82 0.88 6.08 0.39
C ALA A 82 1.25 7.53 0.73
N PHE A 83 2.44 7.95 0.31
CA PHE A 83 2.96 9.30 0.52
C PHE A 83 3.62 9.86 -0.74
N ILE A 84 3.61 11.18 -0.90
CA ILE A 84 4.48 11.86 -1.85
C ILE A 84 5.91 11.79 -1.33
N ARG A 85 6.83 11.29 -2.16
CA ARG A 85 8.24 11.08 -1.79
C ARG A 85 9.16 12.25 -2.19
N THR A 86 8.59 13.42 -2.45
CA THR A 86 9.35 14.64 -2.75
C THR A 86 9.48 15.46 -1.49
N VAL A 87 10.72 15.71 -1.05
CA VAL A 87 11.05 16.52 0.12
C VAL A 87 11.97 17.64 -0.34
N GLU A 88 11.56 18.89 -0.11
CA GLU A 88 12.36 20.09 -0.46
C GLU A 88 12.83 20.09 -1.94
N GLY A 89 11.99 19.62 -2.86
CA GLY A 89 12.29 19.52 -4.28
C GLY A 89 13.16 18.31 -4.68
N THR A 90 13.59 17.48 -3.72
CA THR A 90 14.32 16.25 -3.97
C THR A 90 13.39 15.05 -3.92
N VAL A 91 13.38 14.26 -4.99
CA VAL A 91 12.65 12.99 -5.05
C VAL A 91 13.46 11.91 -4.32
N LEU A 92 12.96 11.46 -3.17
CA LEU A 92 13.62 10.48 -2.32
C LEU A 92 13.29 9.05 -2.75
N SER A 93 14.26 8.15 -2.72
CA SER A 93 14.06 6.71 -2.96
C SER A 93 14.10 5.99 -1.62
N PHE A 94 13.06 5.20 -1.32
CA PHE A 94 12.96 4.48 -0.06
C PHE A 94 13.16 2.98 -0.23
N PHE A 95 13.77 2.35 0.77
CA PHE A 95 13.95 0.90 0.83
C PHE A 95 13.80 0.40 2.27
N ASP A 96 13.49 -0.88 2.44
CA ASP A 96 13.57 -1.53 3.74
C ASP A 96 15.01 -1.95 4.04
N SER A 97 15.50 -1.59 5.22
CA SER A 97 16.78 -2.04 5.76
C SER A 97 16.56 -2.69 7.11
N SER A 98 16.44 -4.01 7.12
CA SER A 98 16.22 -4.81 8.33
C SER A 98 15.00 -4.35 9.14
N GLY A 99 13.87 -4.11 8.47
CA GLY A 99 12.62 -3.66 9.09
C GLY A 99 12.55 -2.16 9.38
N LYS A 100 13.46 -1.36 8.84
CA LYS A 100 13.45 0.10 8.91
C LYS A 100 13.29 0.69 7.53
N VAL A 101 12.41 1.67 7.40
CA VAL A 101 12.28 2.45 6.16
C VAL A 101 13.39 3.49 6.10
N VAL A 102 14.24 3.42 5.08
CA VAL A 102 15.41 4.30 4.91
C VAL A 102 15.39 4.93 3.52
N ASN A 103 15.80 6.19 3.40
CA ASN A 103 16.00 6.81 2.09
C ASN A 103 17.45 6.71 1.60
N GLU A 104 17.66 6.48 0.31
CA GLU A 104 18.99 6.29 -0.29
C GLU A 104 19.86 7.56 -0.26
N GLN A 105 19.24 8.73 -0.41
CA GLN A 105 19.98 9.99 -0.59
C GLN A 105 20.78 10.41 0.64
N THR A 106 20.29 10.08 1.84
CA THR A 106 20.90 10.56 3.10
C THR A 106 20.98 9.49 4.18
N GLY A 107 20.37 8.32 3.97
CA GLY A 107 20.26 7.28 5.01
C GLY A 107 19.36 7.68 6.18
N SER A 108 18.47 8.66 6.02
CA SER A 108 17.52 9.02 7.08
C SER A 108 16.51 7.88 7.28
N THR A 109 16.14 7.62 8.54
CA THR A 109 15.16 6.58 8.88
C THR A 109 13.79 7.22 9.04
N TRP A 110 12.75 6.50 8.62
CA TRP A 110 11.36 6.93 8.62
C TRP A 110 10.48 5.88 9.32
N ASN A 111 9.42 6.34 9.99
CA ASN A 111 8.39 5.46 10.50
C ASN A 111 7.30 5.22 9.45
N LEU A 112 6.40 4.26 9.70
CA LEU A 112 5.30 3.91 8.79
C LEU A 112 4.24 5.01 8.63
N LEU A 113 4.29 6.06 9.45
CA LEU A 113 3.42 7.24 9.34
C LEU A 113 4.05 8.33 8.45
N GLY A 114 5.15 8.03 7.75
CA GLY A 114 5.83 8.97 6.86
C GLY A 114 6.62 10.05 7.60
N ARG A 115 6.99 9.85 8.87
CA ARG A 115 7.81 10.80 9.63
C ARG A 115 9.26 10.34 9.73
N ALA A 116 10.20 11.21 9.38
CA ALA A 116 11.61 10.98 9.58
C ALA A 116 11.95 10.97 11.08
N THR A 117 12.52 9.88 11.57
CA THR A 117 12.85 9.66 12.98
C THR A 117 14.33 9.87 13.28
N SER A 118 15.20 9.83 12.28
CA SER A 118 16.64 10.08 12.43
C SER A 118 17.28 10.50 11.11
N GLY A 119 18.47 11.10 11.19
CA GLY A 119 19.26 11.49 10.01
C GLY A 119 18.99 12.93 9.57
N ALA A 120 19.41 13.26 8.35
CA ALA A 120 19.37 14.62 7.81
C ALA A 120 17.95 15.20 7.74
N TYR A 121 16.94 14.36 7.51
CA TYR A 121 15.54 14.78 7.40
C TYR A 121 14.75 14.71 8.71
N VAL A 122 15.38 14.46 9.86
CA VAL A 122 14.67 14.23 11.14
C VAL A 122 13.58 15.26 11.43
N GLY A 123 12.40 14.79 11.82
CA GLY A 123 11.23 15.62 12.10
C GLY A 123 10.36 15.95 10.88
N THR A 124 10.88 15.78 9.66
CA THR A 124 10.13 15.96 8.40
C THR A 124 8.99 14.96 8.32
N GLN A 125 7.86 15.41 7.77
CA GLN A 125 6.66 14.63 7.52
C GLN A 125 6.44 14.57 6.00
N LEU A 126 6.26 13.36 5.46
CA LEU A 126 5.81 13.20 4.07
C LEU A 126 4.33 13.54 3.96
N ASP A 127 3.95 14.12 2.82
CA ASP A 127 2.56 14.38 2.49
C ASP A 127 1.84 13.07 2.17
N THR A 128 0.74 12.81 2.88
CA THR A 128 -0.09 11.62 2.65
C THR A 128 -0.85 11.73 1.33
N VAL A 129 -0.93 10.63 0.59
CA VAL A 129 -1.80 10.49 -0.57
C VAL A 129 -3.08 9.75 -0.17
N PRO A 130 -4.27 10.20 -0.62
CA PRO A 130 -5.51 9.46 -0.41
C PRO A 130 -5.35 7.99 -0.84
N SER A 131 -5.51 7.08 0.13
CA SER A 131 -5.25 5.67 -0.04
C SER A 131 -6.04 4.83 0.96
N GLY A 132 -6.27 3.57 0.63
CA GLY A 132 -7.13 2.67 1.38
C GLY A 132 -6.94 1.20 0.99
N VAL A 133 -7.14 0.30 1.96
CA VAL A 133 -7.07 -1.14 1.73
C VAL A 133 -8.46 -1.68 1.41
N HIS A 134 -8.58 -2.37 0.29
CA HIS A 134 -9.84 -2.91 -0.23
C HIS A 134 -9.66 -4.36 -0.69
N PHE A 135 -10.76 -5.09 -0.83
CA PHE A 135 -10.74 -6.25 -1.73
C PHE A 135 -10.79 -5.76 -3.18
N ALA A 136 -10.00 -6.38 -4.06
CA ALA A 136 -9.89 -6.01 -5.47
C ALA A 136 -11.26 -5.94 -6.15
N PHE A 137 -12.13 -6.94 -5.92
CA PHE A 137 -13.46 -6.97 -6.51
C PHE A 137 -14.32 -5.75 -6.13
N ALA A 138 -14.22 -5.31 -4.87
CA ALA A 138 -15.05 -4.25 -4.34
C ALA A 138 -14.61 -2.90 -4.89
N TRP A 139 -13.29 -2.67 -5.01
CA TRP A 139 -12.77 -1.43 -5.60
C TRP A 139 -13.04 -1.35 -7.11
N LEU A 140 -12.72 -2.42 -7.84
CA LEU A 140 -12.81 -2.45 -9.31
C LEU A 140 -14.25 -2.41 -9.83
N ALA A 141 -15.23 -2.81 -9.01
CA ALA A 141 -16.65 -2.64 -9.35
C ALA A 141 -17.05 -1.15 -9.52
N PHE A 142 -16.39 -0.24 -8.80
CA PHE A 142 -16.67 1.20 -8.86
C PHE A 142 -15.60 2.01 -9.60
N ASN A 143 -14.38 1.46 -9.75
CA ASN A 143 -13.25 2.13 -10.40
C ASN A 143 -12.56 1.19 -11.40
N PRO A 144 -13.28 0.73 -12.45
CA PRO A 144 -12.76 -0.29 -13.38
C PRO A 144 -11.53 0.18 -14.16
N ASP A 145 -11.39 1.48 -14.39
CA ASP A 145 -10.26 2.06 -15.13
C ASP A 145 -8.99 2.21 -14.27
N SER A 146 -9.02 1.76 -13.01
CA SER A 146 -7.83 1.79 -12.14
C SER A 146 -6.66 1.07 -12.81
N GLU A 147 -5.49 1.70 -12.77
CA GLU A 147 -4.25 1.10 -13.23
C GLU A 147 -3.74 0.13 -12.17
N ILE A 148 -3.18 -1.00 -12.57
CA ILE A 148 -2.65 -1.99 -11.64
C ILE A 148 -1.13 -1.91 -11.67
N TYR A 149 -0.50 -1.82 -10.50
CA TYR A 149 0.94 -1.79 -10.40
C TYR A 149 1.56 -3.03 -11.05
N GLY A 150 2.66 -2.81 -11.77
CA GLY A 150 3.43 -3.87 -12.43
C GLY A 150 2.73 -4.54 -13.62
N ARG A 151 1.64 -3.96 -14.15
CA ARG A 151 0.84 -4.52 -15.25
C ARG A 151 0.43 -3.45 -16.25
#